data_AF-A0A2V6VFP7-F1
#
_entry.id   AF-A0A2V6VFP7-F1
#
_cell.length_a   1.000
_cell.length_b   1.000
_cell.length_c   1.000
_cell.angle_alpha   90.00
_cell.angle_beta   90.00
_cell.angle_gamma   90.00
#
_symmetry.space_group_name_H-M   'P 1'
#
loop_
_entity.id
_entity.type
_entity.pdbx_description
1 polymer ?
#
loop_
_entity_poly.entity_id
_entity_poly.type
_entity_poly.pdbx_seq_one_letter_code
_entity_poly.pdbx_strand_id
1 'polypeptide(L)'
;MRRLGQQVIAVVTTLSFLVLMVQPALAADPDMDRLVRGPAGKDWVTNGGNLTNQRYSTLKQIDTTNVVQLKGAWMTRLKGSGFGGKYSFEASPLVKDGIMYVVTGNDDVFALNAKTGTILWEYWSGIDQKISTVCCGWVNRGLAMGEGLLFSGQLDANLVALDIKTGEVKWKTPLEKWENGYTITSAPL
;
A
#
# COMPACT_ATOMS: atom_id res chain seq x y z
N MET A 1 51.10 21.49 -65.32
CA MET A 1 52.14 21.45 -64.27
C MET A 1 51.62 20.60 -63.11
N ARG A 2 52.34 19.49 -62.82
CA ARG A 2 52.52 18.76 -61.53
C ARG A 2 51.27 18.51 -60.64
N ARG A 3 50.81 17.24 -60.56
CA ARG A 3 50.99 16.25 -59.45
C ARG A 3 50.02 16.57 -58.27
N LEU A 4 49.33 15.64 -57.59
CA LEU A 4 49.46 14.21 -57.33
C LEU A 4 48.15 13.77 -56.64
N GLY A 5 47.68 12.53 -56.79
CA GLY A 5 46.49 12.09 -56.03
C GLY A 5 45.91 10.73 -56.40
N GLN A 6 46.75 9.68 -56.40
CA GLN A 6 46.37 8.29 -56.07
C GLN A 6 45.51 8.28 -54.77
N GLN A 7 44.57 7.38 -54.46
CA GLN A 7 44.44 5.96 -54.78
C GLN A 7 43.18 5.39 -54.09
N VAL A 8 42.72 4.24 -54.61
CA VAL A 8 42.04 3.12 -53.90
C VAL A 8 40.58 3.34 -53.46
N ILE A 9 39.69 2.72 -54.24
CA ILE A 9 38.33 2.35 -53.83
C ILE A 9 38.46 1.23 -52.79
N ALA A 10 38.17 1.54 -51.53
CA ALA A 10 38.07 0.55 -50.46
C ALA A 10 36.66 -0.05 -50.45
N VAL A 11 36.59 -1.36 -50.69
CA VAL A 11 35.38 -2.20 -50.55
C VAL A 11 34.96 -2.19 -49.08
N VAL A 12 33.78 -1.63 -48.77
CA VAL A 12 33.19 -1.69 -47.43
C VAL A 12 32.32 -2.92 -47.33
N THR A 13 32.90 -4.00 -46.79
CA THR A 13 32.20 -5.21 -46.39
C THR A 13 31.34 -4.91 -45.16
N THR A 14 30.02 -4.93 -45.31
CA THR A 14 29.07 -4.79 -44.19
C THR A 14 29.11 -6.05 -43.31
N LEU A 15 29.77 -5.96 -42.15
CA LEU A 15 29.70 -6.97 -41.09
C LEU A 15 28.42 -6.75 -40.29
N SER A 16 27.40 -7.57 -40.52
CA SER A 16 26.19 -7.59 -39.68
C SER A 16 26.53 -8.15 -38.30
N PHE A 17 26.65 -7.26 -37.30
CA PHE A 17 26.69 -7.67 -35.90
C PHE A 17 25.31 -8.15 -35.47
N LEU A 18 25.16 -9.47 -35.32
CA LEU A 18 24.03 -10.08 -34.63
C LEU A 18 24.22 -9.85 -33.12
N VAL A 19 23.73 -8.71 -32.61
CA VAL A 19 23.65 -8.47 -31.17
C VAL A 19 22.51 -9.34 -30.63
N LEU A 20 22.84 -10.50 -30.06
CA LEU A 20 21.93 -11.22 -29.18
C LEU A 20 21.67 -10.33 -27.96
N MET A 21 20.54 -9.63 -27.96
CA MET A 21 20.02 -9.05 -26.73
C MET A 21 19.66 -10.21 -25.80
N VAL A 22 20.55 -10.51 -24.86
CA VAL A 22 20.17 -11.24 -23.65
C VAL A 22 19.31 -10.27 -22.86
N GLN A 23 18.01 -10.30 -23.12
CA GLN A 23 17.03 -9.65 -22.26
C GLN A 23 17.15 -10.36 -20.91
N PRO A 24 17.47 -9.65 -19.81
CA PRO A 24 17.27 -10.25 -18.50
C PRO A 24 15.79 -10.57 -18.41
N ALA A 25 15.45 -11.85 -18.35
CA ALA A 25 14.11 -12.24 -17.95
C ALA A 25 13.87 -11.57 -16.59
N LEU A 26 12.98 -10.59 -16.54
CA LEU A 26 12.46 -10.06 -15.28
C LEU A 26 11.82 -11.26 -14.60
N ALA A 27 12.58 -11.92 -13.72
CA ALA A 27 12.01 -12.89 -12.81
C ALA A 27 10.89 -12.17 -12.06
N ALA A 28 9.73 -12.81 -11.96
CA ALA A 28 8.63 -12.28 -11.17
C ALA A 28 9.16 -11.97 -9.76
N ASP A 29 8.77 -10.81 -9.22
CA ASP A 29 9.15 -10.43 -7.86
C ASP A 29 8.74 -11.57 -6.91
N PRO A 30 9.69 -12.21 -6.20
CA PRO A 30 9.39 -13.34 -5.31
C PRO A 30 8.31 -13.02 -4.27
N ASP A 31 8.22 -11.76 -3.83
CA ASP A 31 7.18 -11.32 -2.90
C ASP A 31 5.81 -11.30 -3.59
N MET A 32 5.74 -10.84 -4.84
CA MET A 32 4.50 -10.88 -5.63
C MET A 32 4.08 -12.32 -5.94
N ASP A 33 5.03 -13.18 -6.32
CA ASP A 33 4.77 -14.60 -6.55
C ASP A 33 4.21 -15.29 -5.30
N ARG A 34 4.75 -14.96 -4.11
CA ARG A 34 4.23 -15.44 -2.83
C ARG A 34 2.80 -14.97 -2.59
N LEU A 35 2.50 -13.69 -2.85
CA LEU A 35 1.17 -13.11 -2.65
C LEU A 35 0.11 -13.64 -3.62
N VAL A 36 0.50 -14.14 -4.79
CA VAL A 36 -0.42 -14.81 -5.73
C VAL A 36 -0.65 -16.27 -5.32
N ARG A 37 0.43 -17.00 -4.97
CA ARG A 37 0.39 -18.46 -4.85
C ARG A 37 -0.04 -18.98 -3.48
N GLY A 38 0.14 -18.20 -2.43
CA GLY A 38 -0.01 -18.66 -1.05
C GLY A 38 -1.01 -17.84 -0.24
N PRO A 39 -1.70 -18.45 0.74
CA PRO A 39 -2.43 -17.70 1.76
C PRO A 39 -1.51 -16.85 2.64
N ALA A 40 -2.11 -15.90 3.37
CA ALA A 40 -1.38 -15.03 4.29
C ALA A 40 -0.79 -15.84 5.46
N GLY A 41 0.39 -15.42 5.93
CA GLY A 41 1.11 -16.10 7.02
C GLY A 41 1.26 -15.18 8.22
N LYS A 42 2.51 -14.97 8.65
CA LYS A 42 2.86 -14.00 9.71
C LYS A 42 2.53 -12.54 9.34
N ASP A 43 2.58 -12.21 8.06
CA ASP A 43 2.30 -10.88 7.52
C ASP A 43 0.96 -10.90 6.79
N TRP A 44 0.24 -9.78 6.89
CA TRP A 44 -1.03 -9.50 6.24
C TRP A 44 -0.89 -8.18 5.48
N VAL A 45 -0.36 -8.24 4.25
CA VAL A 45 0.15 -7.06 3.53
C VAL A 45 -0.81 -6.47 2.50
N THR A 46 -1.95 -7.11 2.27
CA THR A 46 -3.04 -6.57 1.44
C THR A 46 -4.33 -6.56 2.26
N ASN A 47 -5.36 -5.84 1.80
CA ASN A 47 -6.68 -5.85 2.45
C ASN A 47 -7.22 -7.29 2.65
N GLY A 48 -6.99 -8.16 1.66
CA GLY A 48 -7.42 -9.56 1.66
C GLY A 48 -6.40 -10.58 2.20
N GLY A 49 -5.26 -10.12 2.71
CA GLY A 49 -4.13 -10.95 3.14
C GLY A 49 -3.21 -11.42 2.01
N ASN A 50 -3.76 -11.72 0.83
CA ASN A 50 -3.03 -12.05 -0.40
C ASN A 50 -3.74 -11.44 -1.64
N LEU A 51 -3.17 -11.62 -2.84
CA LEU A 51 -3.73 -11.02 -4.08
C LEU A 51 -4.98 -11.74 -4.59
N THR A 52 -5.25 -12.96 -4.11
CA THR A 52 -6.49 -13.70 -4.39
C THR A 52 -7.65 -13.33 -3.45
N ASN A 53 -7.39 -12.46 -2.46
CA ASN A 53 -8.37 -11.95 -1.51
C ASN A 53 -9.13 -13.04 -0.73
N GLN A 54 -8.48 -14.17 -0.47
CA GLN A 54 -9.10 -15.33 0.20
C GLN A 54 -9.40 -15.08 1.68
N ARG A 55 -8.75 -14.08 2.30
CA ARG A 55 -8.84 -13.80 3.75
C ARG A 55 -8.55 -15.05 4.62
N TYR A 56 -7.66 -15.92 4.14
CA TYR A 56 -7.24 -17.13 4.83
C TYR A 56 -5.81 -16.98 5.37
N SER A 57 -5.62 -17.33 6.66
CA SER A 57 -4.31 -17.36 7.32
C SER A 57 -3.83 -18.80 7.50
N THR A 58 -2.54 -19.03 7.26
CA THR A 58 -1.89 -20.32 7.55
C THR A 58 -1.54 -20.51 9.02
N LEU A 59 -1.74 -19.49 9.88
CA LEU A 59 -1.47 -19.58 11.32
C LEU A 59 -2.48 -20.52 12.01
N LYS A 60 -1.99 -21.37 12.91
CA LYS A 60 -2.80 -22.40 13.59
C LYS A 60 -2.60 -22.44 15.09
N GLN A 61 -1.97 -21.42 15.68
CA GLN A 61 -1.76 -21.37 17.13
C GLN A 61 -3.09 -21.32 17.89
N ILE A 62 -4.07 -20.60 17.34
CA ILE A 62 -5.45 -20.55 17.83
C ILE A 62 -6.29 -21.44 16.93
N ASP A 63 -7.03 -22.35 17.54
CA ASP A 63 -7.91 -23.30 16.86
C ASP A 63 -9.18 -23.59 17.67
N THR A 64 -10.03 -24.50 17.17
CA THR A 64 -11.32 -24.83 17.79
C THR A 64 -11.20 -25.47 19.17
N THR A 65 -10.02 -25.98 19.55
CA THR A 65 -9.79 -26.64 20.85
C THR A 65 -9.37 -25.65 21.93
N ASN A 66 -8.75 -24.53 21.55
CA ASN A 66 -8.17 -23.58 22.50
C ASN A 66 -8.74 -22.15 22.42
N VAL A 67 -9.57 -21.82 21.42
CA VAL A 67 -10.17 -20.47 21.25
C VAL A 67 -10.93 -19.98 22.49
N VAL A 68 -11.47 -20.90 23.29
CA VAL A 68 -12.14 -20.60 24.57
C VAL A 68 -11.22 -19.92 25.60
N GLN A 69 -9.91 -19.96 25.41
CA GLN A 69 -8.91 -19.33 26.28
C GLN A 69 -8.55 -17.91 25.84
N LEU A 70 -9.05 -17.44 24.69
CA LEU A 70 -8.68 -16.15 24.10
C LEU A 70 -9.12 -14.98 24.97
N LYS A 71 -8.24 -13.99 25.13
CA LYS A 71 -8.46 -12.77 25.91
C LYS A 71 -7.87 -11.58 25.19
N GLY A 72 -8.33 -10.38 25.53
CA GLY A 72 -7.71 -9.14 25.04
C GLY A 72 -6.27 -9.03 25.50
N ALA A 73 -5.32 -8.93 24.57
CA ALA A 73 -3.90 -8.77 24.87
C ALA A 73 -3.55 -7.31 25.18
N TRP A 74 -4.12 -6.38 24.41
CA TRP A 74 -3.96 -4.94 24.58
C TRP A 74 -5.10 -4.19 23.89
N MET A 75 -5.24 -2.90 24.19
CA MET A 75 -6.17 -2.00 23.52
C MET A 75 -5.52 -0.62 23.39
N THR A 76 -5.59 -0.05 22.19
CA THR A 76 -5.01 1.26 21.88
C THR A 76 -6.11 2.26 21.58
N ARG A 77 -6.05 3.42 22.24
CA ARG A 77 -6.88 4.58 21.90
C ARG A 77 -6.16 5.38 20.82
N LEU A 78 -6.80 5.56 19.66
CA LEU A 78 -6.25 6.30 18.52
C LEU A 78 -6.40 7.82 18.68
N LYS A 79 -6.10 8.31 19.89
CA LYS A 79 -6.11 9.74 20.28
C LYS A 79 -7.38 10.52 19.90
N GLY A 80 -8.53 9.85 19.85
CA GLY A 80 -9.82 10.47 19.51
C GLY A 80 -10.12 10.57 18.01
N SER A 81 -9.22 10.10 17.13
CA SER A 81 -9.48 10.00 15.70
C SER A 81 -10.64 9.06 15.40
N GLY A 82 -11.50 9.43 14.45
CA GLY A 82 -12.64 8.61 14.02
C GLY A 82 -13.66 8.34 15.13
N PHE A 83 -13.72 9.19 16.16
CA PHE A 83 -14.65 9.05 17.27
C PHE A 83 -15.87 9.96 17.11
N GLY A 84 -17.07 9.38 17.24
CA GLY A 84 -18.34 10.10 17.15
C GLY A 84 -19.31 9.47 16.14
N GLY A 85 -20.58 9.88 16.19
CA GLY A 85 -21.67 9.19 15.47
C GLY A 85 -21.58 9.22 13.93
N LYS A 86 -20.76 10.11 13.34
CA LYS A 86 -20.56 10.17 11.88
C LYS A 86 -19.51 9.19 11.35
N TYR A 87 -18.67 8.61 12.21
CA TYR A 87 -17.53 7.78 11.81
C TYR A 87 -17.83 6.29 12.00
N SER A 88 -17.25 5.45 11.14
CA SER A 88 -17.22 3.99 11.32
C SER A 88 -15.85 3.41 10.96
N PHE A 89 -15.42 2.38 11.69
CA PHE A 89 -14.11 1.76 11.57
C PHE A 89 -14.20 0.50 10.70
N GLU A 90 -14.07 0.66 9.38
CA GLU A 90 -14.21 -0.42 8.40
C GLU A 90 -12.87 -1.00 7.91
N ALA A 91 -11.75 -0.42 8.32
CA ALA A 91 -10.43 -0.81 7.84
C ALA A 91 -10.03 -2.22 8.29
N SER A 92 -9.58 -3.04 7.34
CA SER A 92 -8.79 -4.24 7.66
C SER A 92 -7.34 -3.80 7.92
N PRO A 93 -6.76 -4.06 9.12
CA PRO A 93 -5.38 -3.69 9.40
C PRO A 93 -4.39 -4.38 8.45
N LEU A 94 -3.33 -3.68 8.06
CA LEU A 94 -2.17 -4.32 7.44
C LEU A 94 -1.14 -4.65 8.52
N VAL A 95 -0.44 -5.77 8.40
CA VAL A 95 0.64 -6.17 9.31
C VAL A 95 1.84 -6.61 8.51
N LYS A 96 3.00 -6.00 8.76
CA LYS A 96 4.28 -6.40 8.16
C LYS A 96 5.38 -6.26 9.20
N ASP A 97 6.17 -7.32 9.38
CA ASP A 97 7.35 -7.31 10.26
C ASP A 97 7.07 -6.83 11.70
N GLY A 98 5.89 -7.19 12.23
CA GLY A 98 5.47 -6.86 13.59
C GLY A 98 4.92 -5.44 13.78
N ILE A 99 4.78 -4.67 12.69
CA ILE A 99 4.10 -3.37 12.71
C ILE A 99 2.71 -3.52 12.10
N MET A 100 1.71 -3.00 12.79
CA MET A 100 0.31 -2.95 12.36
C MET A 100 -0.05 -1.54 11.91
N TYR A 101 -0.64 -1.41 10.73
CA TYR A 101 -1.07 -0.15 10.15
C TYR A 101 -2.60 -0.11 10.06
N VAL A 102 -3.20 0.96 10.58
CA VAL A 102 -4.65 1.16 10.60
C VAL A 102 -4.98 2.55 10.10
N VAL A 103 -6.14 2.70 9.46
CA VAL A 103 -6.71 3.98 9.04
C VAL A 103 -8.10 4.12 9.66
N THR A 104 -8.44 5.33 10.12
CA THR A 104 -9.72 5.61 10.75
C THR A 104 -10.73 6.16 9.74
N GLY A 105 -12.00 6.27 10.15
CA GLY A 105 -13.01 6.97 9.35
C GLY A 105 -12.72 8.47 9.15
N ASN A 106 -11.74 9.05 9.84
CA ASN A 106 -11.27 10.43 9.63
C ASN A 106 -10.02 10.49 8.72
N ASP A 107 -9.69 9.39 8.03
CA ASP A 107 -8.52 9.21 7.18
C ASP A 107 -7.15 9.38 7.87
N ASP A 108 -7.14 9.44 9.20
CA ASP A 108 -5.90 9.44 9.98
C ASP A 108 -5.31 8.03 9.98
N VAL A 109 -3.99 7.93 9.88
CA VAL A 109 -3.26 6.66 9.78
C VAL A 109 -2.35 6.49 10.99
N PHE A 110 -2.34 5.30 11.58
CA PHE A 110 -1.52 4.96 12.73
C PHE A 110 -0.70 3.70 12.45
N ALA A 111 0.58 3.75 12.79
CA ALA A 111 1.41 2.55 12.93
C ALA A 111 1.55 2.17 14.39
N LEU A 112 1.31 0.90 14.69
CA LEU A 112 1.32 0.33 16.02
C LEU A 112 2.34 -0.81 16.06
N ASN A 113 3.03 -0.97 17.19
CA ASN A 113 3.68 -2.23 17.49
C ASN A 113 2.61 -3.31 17.68
N ALA A 114 2.57 -4.34 16.82
CA ALA A 114 1.50 -5.34 16.84
C ALA A 114 1.48 -6.20 18.12
N LYS A 115 2.61 -6.29 18.84
CA LYS A 115 2.71 -7.04 20.09
C LYS A 115 2.21 -6.25 21.30
N THR A 116 2.47 -4.95 21.34
CA THR A 116 2.20 -4.11 22.53
C THR A 116 1.05 -3.12 22.35
N GLY A 117 0.62 -2.85 21.13
CA GLY A 117 -0.34 -1.80 20.80
C GLY A 117 0.23 -0.38 20.85
N THR A 118 1.52 -0.21 21.14
CA THR A 118 2.15 1.11 21.24
C THR A 118 2.13 1.82 19.89
N ILE A 119 1.64 3.06 19.85
CA ILE A 119 1.72 3.92 18.65
C ILE A 119 3.19 4.25 18.39
N LEU A 120 3.67 3.90 17.20
CA LEU A 120 5.03 4.17 16.72
C LEU A 120 5.09 5.52 16.01
N TRP A 121 4.11 5.78 15.14
CA TRP A 121 3.91 7.06 14.47
C TRP A 121 2.44 7.23 14.12
N GLU A 122 2.06 8.47 13.83
CA GLU A 122 0.72 8.86 13.41
C GLU A 122 0.79 9.88 12.28
N TYR A 123 -0.18 9.80 11.38
CA TYR A 123 -0.44 10.75 10.32
C TYR A 123 -1.86 11.28 10.50
N TRP A 124 -1.98 12.59 10.58
CA TRP A 124 -3.26 13.29 10.68
C TRP A 124 -3.63 13.85 9.31
N SER A 125 -4.78 13.42 8.77
CA SER A 125 -5.19 13.74 7.39
C SER A 125 -5.49 15.22 7.20
N GLY A 126 -6.05 15.85 8.22
CA GLY A 126 -6.49 17.24 8.20
C GLY A 126 -7.66 17.50 7.24
N ILE A 127 -8.41 16.47 6.85
CA ILE A 127 -9.55 16.62 5.94
C ILE A 127 -10.61 17.58 6.50
N ASP A 128 -11.23 18.37 5.61
CA ASP A 128 -12.23 19.36 6.01
C ASP A 128 -13.43 18.68 6.67
N GLN A 129 -13.70 19.06 7.92
CA GLN A 129 -14.79 18.49 8.72
C GLN A 129 -16.18 18.82 8.19
N LYS A 130 -16.29 19.70 7.18
CA LYS A 130 -17.53 20.06 6.47
C LYS A 130 -17.87 19.13 5.31
N ILE A 131 -17.01 18.17 4.95
CA ILE A 131 -17.32 17.20 3.87
C ILE A 131 -18.67 16.53 4.16
N SER A 132 -19.64 16.78 3.30
CA SER A 132 -21.04 16.35 3.43
C SER A 132 -21.50 15.42 2.33
N THR A 133 -20.63 15.12 1.37
CA THR A 133 -20.93 14.33 0.17
C THR A 133 -20.81 12.82 0.39
N VAL A 134 -20.41 12.39 1.60
CA VAL A 134 -20.32 10.99 1.99
C VAL A 134 -21.71 10.45 2.38
N CYS A 135 -22.24 9.49 1.62
CA CYS A 135 -23.61 8.97 1.82
C CYS A 135 -23.82 8.19 3.11
N CYS A 136 -22.79 7.51 3.59
CA CYS A 136 -22.96 6.27 4.35
C CYS A 136 -22.10 6.25 5.62
N GLY A 137 -21.79 7.43 6.15
CA GLY A 137 -20.84 7.62 7.24
C GLY A 137 -19.40 7.78 6.74
N TRP A 138 -18.60 8.46 7.54
CA TRP A 138 -17.18 8.68 7.29
C TRP A 138 -16.42 7.39 7.59
N VAL A 139 -15.98 6.73 6.53
CA VAL A 139 -15.39 5.38 6.56
C VAL A 139 -14.20 5.30 5.62
N ASN A 140 -13.24 4.48 6.00
CA ASN A 140 -12.12 4.09 5.16
C ASN A 140 -11.91 2.58 5.28
N ARG A 141 -11.83 1.86 4.15
CA ARG A 141 -11.76 0.40 4.12
C ARG A 141 -10.36 -0.17 4.22
N GLY A 142 -9.34 0.68 4.25
CA GLY A 142 -7.97 0.25 4.53
C GLY A 142 -6.93 0.92 3.67
N LEU A 143 -5.71 0.42 3.83
CA LEU A 143 -4.51 0.88 3.15
C LEU A 143 -4.06 -0.16 2.14
N ALA A 144 -3.20 0.27 1.21
CA ALA A 144 -2.28 -0.65 0.50
C ALA A 144 -0.84 -0.36 0.94
N MET A 145 0.06 -1.31 0.69
CA MET A 145 1.49 -1.10 0.88
C MET A 145 2.30 -1.61 -0.30
N GLY A 146 3.40 -0.94 -0.60
CA GLY A 146 4.31 -1.31 -1.68
C GLY A 146 5.51 -0.37 -1.69
N GLU A 147 6.68 -0.88 -2.07
CA GLU A 147 7.89 -0.05 -2.26
C GLU A 147 8.28 0.82 -1.05
N GLY A 148 7.98 0.37 0.18
CA GLY A 148 8.27 1.13 1.39
C GLY A 148 7.26 2.25 1.69
N LEU A 149 6.12 2.26 1.01
CA LEU A 149 5.05 3.23 1.16
C LEU A 149 3.75 2.58 1.63
N LEU A 150 2.91 3.38 2.26
CA LEU A 150 1.49 3.11 2.50
C LEU A 150 0.66 4.05 1.64
N PHE A 151 -0.39 3.52 1.02
CA PHE A 151 -1.29 4.29 0.17
C PHE A 151 -2.69 4.38 0.81
N SER A 152 -3.24 5.59 0.84
CA SER A 152 -4.56 5.89 1.42
C SER A 152 -5.36 6.76 0.45
N GLY A 153 -6.52 6.27 0.02
CA GLY A 153 -7.54 7.10 -0.62
C GLY A 153 -8.39 7.77 0.46
N GLN A 154 -8.60 9.08 0.33
CA GLN A 154 -9.22 9.93 1.36
C GLN A 154 -10.59 10.48 0.91
N LEU A 155 -11.41 10.84 1.89
CA LEU A 155 -12.74 11.44 1.72
C LEU A 155 -12.67 12.82 1.04
N ASP A 156 -11.55 13.52 1.12
CA ASP A 156 -11.30 14.80 0.43
C ASP A 156 -10.92 14.62 -1.06
N ALA A 157 -11.10 13.41 -1.61
CA ALA A 157 -10.79 13.02 -2.98
C ALA A 157 -9.30 13.06 -3.35
N ASN A 158 -8.41 12.90 -2.37
CA ASN A 158 -6.97 12.72 -2.61
C ASN A 158 -6.53 11.25 -2.46
N LEU A 159 -5.47 10.91 -3.18
CA LEU A 159 -4.64 9.74 -2.89
C LEU A 159 -3.34 10.22 -2.22
N VAL A 160 -2.99 9.61 -1.09
CA VAL A 160 -1.81 9.96 -0.29
C VAL A 160 -0.88 8.77 -0.20
N ALA A 161 0.43 9.01 -0.37
CA ALA A 161 1.47 8.05 -0.04
C ALA A 161 2.27 8.51 1.17
N LEU A 162 2.38 7.62 2.15
CA LEU A 162 3.13 7.82 3.38
C LEU A 162 4.36 6.91 3.40
N ASP A 163 5.46 7.41 3.92
CA ASP A 163 6.60 6.57 4.29
C ASP A 163 6.17 5.54 5.34
N ILE A 164 6.41 4.25 5.09
CA ILE A 164 5.95 3.18 5.98
C ILE A 164 6.63 3.20 7.36
N LYS A 165 7.82 3.81 7.48
CA LYS A 165 8.61 3.85 8.70
C LYS A 165 8.34 5.10 9.53
N THR A 166 8.07 6.23 8.88
CA THR A 166 7.94 7.53 9.57
C THR A 166 6.52 8.11 9.56
N GLY A 167 5.66 7.66 8.65
CA GLY A 167 4.34 8.26 8.42
C GLY A 167 4.39 9.59 7.66
N GLU A 168 5.56 10.03 7.21
CA GLU A 168 5.71 11.28 6.45
C GLU A 168 5.06 11.16 5.07
N VAL A 169 4.36 12.21 4.64
CA VAL A 169 3.81 12.30 3.30
C VAL A 169 4.95 12.37 2.29
N LYS A 170 5.06 11.37 1.41
CA LYS A 170 5.96 11.42 0.25
C LYS A 170 5.34 12.17 -0.92
N TRP A 171 4.04 11.98 -1.11
CA TRP A 171 3.24 12.75 -2.06
C TRP A 171 1.75 12.70 -1.72
N LYS A 172 1.01 13.68 -2.21
CA LYS A 172 -0.46 13.77 -2.15
C LYS A 172 -0.95 14.25 -3.51
N THR A 173 -1.88 13.50 -4.10
CA THR A 173 -2.40 13.79 -5.44
C THR A 173 -3.91 14.01 -5.35
N PRO A 174 -4.42 15.20 -5.72
CA PRO A 174 -5.86 15.41 -5.85
C PRO A 174 -6.38 14.66 -7.08
N LEU A 175 -7.32 13.74 -6.87
CA LEU A 175 -7.97 13.02 -7.96
C LEU A 175 -9.20 13.78 -8.43
N GLU A 176 -9.94 14.39 -7.51
CA GLU A 176 -11.13 15.19 -7.76
C GLU A 176 -11.36 16.21 -6.64
N LYS A 177 -12.49 16.93 -6.70
CA LYS A 177 -12.98 17.79 -5.61
C LYS A 177 -14.15 17.16 -4.89
N TRP A 178 -14.12 17.12 -3.56
CA TRP A 178 -15.20 16.55 -2.77
C TRP A 178 -16.51 17.35 -2.88
N GLU A 179 -16.42 18.64 -3.18
CA GLU A 179 -17.56 19.53 -3.41
C GLU A 179 -18.38 19.13 -4.64
N ASN A 180 -17.78 18.39 -5.58
CA ASN A 180 -18.45 17.83 -6.75
C ASN A 180 -19.12 16.47 -6.47
N GLY A 181 -19.10 15.99 -5.22
CA GLY A 181 -19.67 14.70 -4.83
C GLY A 181 -18.67 13.53 -4.84
N TYR A 182 -17.39 13.77 -5.11
CA TYR A 182 -16.37 12.71 -5.13
C TYR A 182 -15.77 12.46 -3.76
N THR A 183 -15.76 11.21 -3.32
CA THR A 183 -15.12 10.79 -2.07
C THR A 183 -14.51 9.41 -2.26
N ILE A 184 -13.42 9.08 -1.57
CA ILE A 184 -12.78 7.77 -1.68
C ILE A 184 -12.89 7.08 -0.34
N THR A 185 -13.56 5.92 -0.35
CA THR A 185 -13.74 5.08 0.85
C THR A 185 -13.12 3.70 0.70
N SER A 186 -12.71 3.32 -0.51
CA SER A 186 -12.11 2.02 -0.82
C SER A 186 -10.63 1.97 -0.46
N ALA A 187 -10.16 0.81 0.00
CA ALA A 187 -8.74 0.53 0.10
C ALA A 187 -8.13 0.42 -1.30
N PRO A 188 -6.93 0.99 -1.55
CA PRO A 188 -6.15 0.67 -2.74
C PRO A 188 -5.72 -0.82 -2.73
N LEU A 189 -5.29 -1.35 -3.87
CA LEU A 189 -4.79 -2.73 -4.03
C LEU A 189 -3.36 -2.73 -4.56
#